data_AF-A0A9W5Q203-F1
#
_entry.id   AF-A0A9W5Q203-F1
#
_cell.length_a   1.000
_cell.length_b   1.000
_cell.length_c   1.000
_cell.angle_alpha   90.00
_cell.angle_beta   90.00
_cell.angle_gamma   90.00
#
_symmetry.space_group_name_H-M   'P 1'
#
loop_
_entity.id
_entity.type
_entity.pdbx_description
1 polymer ?
#
loop_
_entity_poly.entity_id
_entity_poly.type
_entity_poly.pdbx_seq_one_letter_code
_entity_poly.pdbx_strand_id
1 'polypeptide(L)'
;MKYKAIAAGLLAANLLAHPISSLAETKKFPDVSDSAWSKDAIYYLVERNVINGMPDGNFMPYGNLTRAQAAKIIATAIGAKVDPNAKPSYNDAKNSWAASFIAAMEKENIIKGREPGVFDPEGKVTRAEMAAMLVRAYNLKSKVTGPVPTKFADLENHWGKEEVNILVELKLSLGTENGWKPNDSITREQAAQLTAQTDKFSKNSDRPVETKKMYIDRKFITYHAPSLSSGISANQHNPQTVEIKEERDGWIKIATSNGDKWTPLVEKTEVINEGFTTYAEASSSSKVMGTHNAQQVTVIEENGSWIRIRMGAGFQWVNKNQLNPVKQGNFLEGKAIIIDPGHGGVDPGHSGVKMDESAIVLDTSLRVQKLFEQKTPFTVLLTRNDDTRPGNTPGESLKKRVEFAQENKGDIFVSIHANGFNEQVEGTETFYYRSATNPNSEESRVLAEKVQKRLVQALQSNDRGVKTENFYVVKYNTMPAILAELGFIDAKGEGEKLATEEWRQRAAEAIYQGILDYYEEMGNNVSSFR
;
A
#
# COMPACT_ATOMS: atom_id res chain seq x y z
N MET A 1 -8.19 -94.44 -24.55
CA MET A 1 -9.25 -94.37 -23.50
C MET A 1 -8.82 -93.33 -22.48
N LYS A 2 -9.58 -92.30 -22.07
CA LYS A 2 -10.90 -91.75 -22.48
C LYS A 2 -10.80 -90.21 -22.43
N TYR A 3 -11.66 -89.50 -23.16
CA TYR A 3 -11.68 -88.03 -23.30
C TYR A 3 -12.40 -87.29 -22.17
N LYS A 4 -12.02 -86.01 -21.97
CA LYS A 4 -12.84 -84.76 -21.83
C LYS A 4 -11.89 -83.63 -21.37
N ALA A 5 -11.56 -82.55 -22.13
CA ALA A 5 -12.41 -81.48 -22.69
C ALA A 5 -13.29 -80.85 -21.60
N ILE A 6 -13.20 -79.58 -21.20
CA ILE A 6 -13.27 -78.26 -21.90
C ILE A 6 -12.51 -77.24 -20.98
N ALA A 7 -11.99 -76.04 -21.33
CA ALA A 7 -12.31 -75.03 -22.38
C ALA A 7 -11.05 -74.31 -22.95
N ALA A 8 -11.23 -73.13 -23.57
CA ALA A 8 -10.17 -72.23 -24.06
C ALA A 8 -10.03 -70.94 -23.23
N GLY A 9 -8.87 -70.27 -23.35
CA GLY A 9 -8.63 -68.90 -22.84
C GLY A 9 -7.27 -68.38 -23.32
N LEU A 10 -7.24 -67.37 -24.19
CA LEU A 10 -6.00 -66.82 -24.74
C LEU A 10 -5.21 -66.06 -23.67
N LEU A 11 -3.92 -66.39 -23.49
CA LEU A 11 -2.97 -65.44 -22.90
C LEU A 11 -2.55 -64.41 -23.95
N ALA A 12 -3.06 -63.19 -23.84
CA ALA A 12 -2.45 -62.01 -24.45
C ALA A 12 -1.64 -61.28 -23.36
N ALA A 13 -0.32 -61.43 -23.39
CA ALA A 13 0.57 -60.76 -22.45
C ALA A 13 0.74 -59.28 -22.82
N ASN A 14 -0.04 -58.39 -22.20
CA ASN A 14 0.20 -56.96 -22.26
C ASN A 14 1.33 -56.58 -21.29
N LEU A 15 2.36 -55.90 -21.81
CA LEU A 15 3.34 -55.20 -20.96
C LEU A 15 2.62 -54.07 -20.21
N LEU A 16 2.50 -54.21 -18.90
CA LEU A 16 2.27 -53.07 -18.01
C LEU A 16 3.61 -52.50 -17.58
N ALA A 17 4.00 -51.40 -18.21
CA ALA A 17 5.09 -50.56 -17.74
C ALA A 17 4.80 -50.15 -16.29
N HIS A 18 5.69 -50.54 -15.37
CA HIS A 18 5.62 -50.09 -13.99
C HIS A 18 6.23 -48.68 -13.92
N PRO A 19 5.49 -47.63 -13.53
CA PRO A 19 6.10 -46.35 -13.28
C PRO A 19 6.95 -46.44 -12.01
N ILE A 20 8.28 -46.37 -12.18
CA ILE A 20 9.18 -46.09 -11.05
C ILE A 20 8.94 -44.64 -10.65
N SER A 21 8.10 -44.43 -9.62
CA SER A 21 7.91 -43.13 -8.99
C SER A 21 7.38 -43.30 -7.57
N SER A 22 8.23 -43.83 -6.66
CA SER A 22 8.12 -43.52 -5.24
C SER A 22 8.79 -42.18 -4.97
N LEU A 23 8.21 -41.10 -5.50
CA LEU A 23 8.44 -39.78 -4.93
C LEU A 23 7.90 -39.83 -3.51
N ALA A 24 8.75 -39.56 -2.52
CA ALA A 24 8.32 -39.53 -1.13
C ALA A 24 7.21 -38.47 -0.99
N GLU A 25 6.02 -38.91 -0.57
CA GLU A 25 4.89 -38.01 -0.38
C GLU A 25 5.26 -36.95 0.66
N THR A 26 5.28 -35.67 0.25
CA THR A 26 5.65 -34.56 1.14
C THR A 26 4.67 -34.54 2.30
N LYS A 27 5.14 -34.88 3.50
CA LYS A 27 4.32 -35.02 4.71
C LYS A 27 3.61 -33.70 5.02
N LYS A 28 2.32 -33.59 4.68
CA LYS A 28 1.49 -32.43 4.98
C LYS A 28 0.86 -32.53 6.37
N PHE A 29 0.66 -31.39 7.02
CA PHE A 29 -0.04 -31.27 8.29
C PHE A 29 -1.44 -30.65 8.07
N PRO A 30 -2.53 -31.23 8.60
CA PRO A 30 -3.90 -30.75 8.37
C PRO A 30 -4.17 -29.32 8.88
N ASP A 31 -3.43 -28.88 9.89
CA ASP A 31 -3.58 -27.60 10.59
C ASP A 31 -2.60 -26.51 10.11
N VAL A 32 -1.83 -26.78 9.05
CA VAL A 32 -0.97 -25.78 8.39
C VAL A 32 -1.63 -25.37 7.07
N SER A 33 -2.29 -24.21 7.07
CA SER A 33 -2.95 -23.66 5.87
C SER A 33 -1.98 -23.54 4.69
N ASP A 34 -2.47 -23.84 3.49
CA ASP A 34 -1.70 -23.69 2.26
C ASP A 34 -1.28 -22.23 1.98
N SER A 35 -1.97 -21.26 2.60
CA SER A 35 -1.70 -19.81 2.56
C SER A 35 -0.95 -19.27 3.80
N ALA A 36 -0.51 -20.13 4.72
CA ALA A 36 0.18 -19.68 5.93
C ALA A 36 1.56 -19.08 5.59
N TRP A 37 1.84 -17.88 6.09
CA TRP A 37 3.12 -17.17 5.94
C TRP A 37 4.35 -17.96 6.46
N SER A 38 4.10 -18.91 7.36
CA SER A 38 5.08 -19.79 8.02
C SER A 38 5.27 -21.15 7.31
N LYS A 39 4.42 -21.49 6.33
CA LYS A 39 4.36 -22.79 5.65
C LYS A 39 5.71 -23.30 5.13
N ASP A 40 6.40 -22.49 4.32
CA ASP A 40 7.65 -22.88 3.68
C ASP A 40 8.81 -23.03 4.68
N ALA A 41 8.73 -22.34 5.82
CA ALA A 41 9.69 -22.51 6.91
C ALA A 41 9.41 -23.77 7.72
N ILE A 42 8.14 -24.09 7.97
CA ILE A 42 7.72 -25.33 8.63
C ILE A 42 8.20 -26.52 7.81
N TYR A 43 7.84 -26.61 6.53
CA TYR A 43 8.22 -27.77 5.70
C TYR A 43 9.74 -27.86 5.48
N TYR A 44 10.45 -26.75 5.30
CA TYR A 44 11.92 -26.73 5.23
C TYR A 44 12.61 -27.37 6.46
N LEU A 45 12.06 -27.17 7.66
CA LEU A 45 12.62 -27.75 8.88
C LEU A 45 12.14 -29.20 9.12
N VAL A 46 10.98 -29.57 8.60
CA VAL A 46 10.42 -30.93 8.67
C VAL A 46 11.17 -31.87 7.74
N GLU A 47 11.43 -31.46 6.49
CA GLU A 47 12.25 -32.20 5.52
C GLU A 47 13.67 -32.48 6.05
N ARG A 48 14.18 -31.58 6.88
CA ARG A 48 15.49 -31.68 7.54
C ARG A 48 15.45 -32.42 8.88
N ASN A 49 14.29 -32.92 9.32
CA ASN A 49 14.07 -33.55 10.63
C ASN A 49 14.42 -32.66 11.84
N VAL A 50 14.46 -31.33 11.66
CA VAL A 50 14.77 -30.34 12.71
C VAL A 50 13.57 -30.12 13.63
N ILE A 51 12.36 -30.07 13.06
CA ILE A 51 11.10 -30.00 13.79
C ILE A 51 10.15 -31.07 13.27
N ASN A 52 9.44 -31.73 14.17
CA ASN A 52 8.46 -32.75 13.83
C ASN A 52 7.06 -32.26 14.19
N GLY A 53 6.07 -32.79 13.46
CA GLY A 53 4.68 -32.75 13.90
C GLY A 53 4.43 -33.63 15.12
N MET A 54 3.23 -33.51 15.65
CA MET A 54 2.75 -34.16 16.85
C MET A 54 2.22 -35.57 16.55
N PRO A 55 2.06 -36.45 17.57
CA PRO A 55 1.62 -37.84 17.36
C PRO A 55 0.20 -38.00 16.78
N ASP A 56 -0.63 -36.96 16.90
CA ASP A 56 -1.99 -36.87 16.33
C ASP A 56 -2.00 -36.52 14.82
N GLY A 57 -0.83 -36.27 14.22
CA GLY A 57 -0.69 -35.88 12.82
C GLY A 57 -0.72 -34.38 12.56
N ASN A 58 -0.91 -33.53 13.58
CA ASN A 58 -0.93 -32.08 13.45
C ASN A 58 0.47 -31.45 13.61
N PHE A 59 0.65 -30.20 13.18
CA PHE A 59 1.86 -29.42 13.47
C PHE A 59 1.74 -28.58 14.74
N MET A 60 0.53 -28.16 15.12
CA MET A 60 0.22 -27.18 16.18
C MET A 60 0.95 -25.83 16.00
N PRO A 61 0.70 -25.06 14.92
CA PRO A 61 1.46 -23.82 14.62
C PRO A 61 1.40 -22.79 15.76
N TYR A 62 0.23 -22.61 16.38
CA TYR A 62 0.01 -21.65 17.47
C TYR A 62 0.44 -22.15 18.86
N GLY A 63 0.94 -23.40 18.98
CA GLY A 63 1.39 -23.94 20.26
C GLY A 63 2.71 -23.31 20.73
N ASN A 64 2.79 -22.92 22.01
CA ASN A 64 4.00 -22.31 22.58
C ASN A 64 5.09 -23.34 22.91
N LEU A 65 6.32 -23.09 22.45
CA LEU A 65 7.48 -23.95 22.71
C LEU A 65 8.00 -23.86 24.15
N THR A 66 8.55 -24.96 24.65
CA THR A 66 9.40 -24.96 25.87
C THR A 66 10.86 -24.67 25.53
N ARG A 67 11.66 -24.27 26.53
CA ARG A 67 13.10 -24.03 26.35
C ARG A 67 13.86 -25.30 25.97
N ALA A 68 13.45 -26.48 26.47
CA ALA A 68 13.99 -27.77 26.04
C ALA A 68 13.70 -28.06 24.55
N GLN A 69 12.50 -27.73 24.07
CA GLN A 69 12.15 -27.86 22.65
C GLN A 69 12.97 -26.91 21.77
N ALA A 70 13.12 -25.64 22.16
CA ALA A 70 13.97 -24.68 21.44
C ALA A 70 15.44 -25.13 21.37
N ALA A 71 16.01 -25.62 22.48
CA ALA A 71 17.38 -26.14 22.51
C ALA A 71 17.57 -27.31 21.53
N LYS A 72 16.65 -28.28 21.50
CA LYS A 72 16.68 -29.39 20.52
C LYS A 72 16.55 -28.89 19.08
N ILE A 73 15.61 -27.98 18.80
CA ILE A 73 15.39 -27.42 17.44
C ILE A 73 16.67 -26.74 16.94
N ILE A 74 17.27 -25.85 17.73
CA ILE A 74 18.46 -25.10 17.30
C ILE A 74 19.68 -26.03 17.17
N ALA A 75 19.91 -26.93 18.12
CA ALA A 75 21.00 -27.91 18.05
C ALA A 75 20.90 -28.79 16.80
N THR A 76 19.69 -29.23 16.44
CA THR A 76 19.44 -30.03 15.23
C THR A 76 19.59 -29.19 13.97
N ALA A 77 19.15 -27.93 13.98
CA ALA A 77 19.26 -27.02 12.84
C ALA A 77 20.72 -26.76 12.45
N ILE A 78 21.61 -26.51 13.41
CA ILE A 78 23.04 -26.27 13.16
C ILE A 78 23.86 -27.55 12.99
N GLY A 79 23.24 -28.73 13.10
CA GLY A 79 23.96 -30.02 13.01
C GLY A 79 24.94 -30.26 14.16
N ALA A 80 24.61 -29.81 15.37
CA ALA A 80 25.46 -29.93 16.54
C ALA A 80 25.79 -31.41 16.87
N LYS A 81 27.03 -31.67 17.29
CA LYS A 81 27.45 -32.99 17.76
C LYS A 81 26.89 -33.24 19.17
N VAL A 82 25.83 -34.03 19.26
CA VAL A 82 25.16 -34.39 20.52
C VAL A 82 25.68 -35.75 21.01
N ASP A 83 26.32 -35.76 22.19
CA ASP A 83 26.59 -37.00 22.94
C ASP A 83 25.33 -37.38 23.75
N PRO A 84 24.70 -38.55 23.51
CA PRO A 84 23.51 -38.97 24.24
C PRO A 84 23.68 -39.05 25.77
N ASN A 85 24.90 -39.22 26.27
CA ASN A 85 25.19 -39.36 27.70
C ASN A 85 25.60 -38.05 28.37
N ALA A 86 25.83 -36.97 27.60
CA ALA A 86 26.22 -35.68 28.15
C ALA A 86 25.09 -35.05 28.97
N LYS A 87 25.47 -34.44 30.11
CA LYS A 87 24.56 -33.72 31.01
C LYS A 87 24.98 -32.25 31.13
N PRO A 88 24.03 -31.31 31.15
CA PRO A 88 24.32 -29.90 31.33
C PRO A 88 24.70 -29.59 32.78
N SER A 89 25.27 -28.40 33.01
CA SER A 89 25.60 -27.94 34.37
C SER A 89 24.36 -27.67 35.22
N TYR A 90 23.28 -27.22 34.56
CA TYR A 90 22.00 -26.86 35.19
C TYR A 90 21.34 -28.04 35.91
N ASN A 91 20.99 -27.85 37.19
CA ASN A 91 20.56 -28.91 38.08
C ASN A 91 19.22 -29.55 37.69
N ASP A 92 18.29 -28.72 37.21
CA ASP A 92 16.96 -29.08 36.74
C ASP A 92 16.95 -29.74 35.36
N ALA A 93 17.96 -29.49 34.52
CA ALA A 93 18.06 -30.08 33.18
C ALA A 93 18.84 -31.40 33.11
N LYS A 94 19.58 -31.80 34.17
CA LYS A 94 20.44 -33.02 34.20
C LYS A 94 19.74 -34.33 33.85
N ASN A 95 18.43 -34.40 34.06
CA ASN A 95 17.59 -35.57 33.77
C ASN A 95 16.44 -35.22 32.80
N SER A 96 16.48 -34.06 32.13
CA SER A 96 15.51 -33.70 31.10
C SER A 96 15.66 -34.63 29.88
N TRP A 97 14.56 -34.88 29.17
CA TRP A 97 14.56 -35.56 27.87
C TRP A 97 15.44 -34.83 26.82
N ALA A 98 15.72 -33.54 27.03
CA ALA A 98 16.59 -32.72 26.19
C ALA A 98 18.02 -32.55 26.75
N ALA A 99 18.39 -33.24 27.83
CA ALA A 99 19.66 -33.02 28.55
C ALA A 99 20.89 -32.97 27.63
N SER A 100 21.03 -33.92 26.71
CA SER A 100 22.16 -34.00 25.77
C SER A 100 22.20 -32.84 24.77
N PHE A 101 21.05 -32.35 24.29
CA PHE A 101 20.95 -31.17 23.43
C PHE A 101 21.28 -29.89 24.20
N ILE A 102 20.80 -29.77 25.45
CA ILE A 102 21.11 -28.65 26.35
C ILE A 102 22.62 -28.64 26.63
N ALA A 103 23.22 -29.77 26.97
CA ALA A 103 24.67 -29.89 27.21
C ALA A 103 25.50 -29.49 25.97
N ALA A 104 25.09 -29.91 24.77
CA ALA A 104 25.75 -29.52 23.53
C ALA A 104 25.68 -28.00 23.28
N MET A 105 24.53 -27.37 23.52
CA MET A 105 24.37 -25.92 23.33
C MET A 105 25.02 -25.09 24.44
N GLU A 106 25.11 -25.61 25.66
CA GLU A 106 25.82 -24.97 26.77
C GLU A 106 27.33 -24.94 26.51
N LYS A 107 27.91 -26.05 26.04
CA LYS A 107 29.33 -26.17 25.70
C LYS A 107 29.80 -25.11 24.69
N GLU A 108 28.96 -24.83 23.68
CA GLU A 108 29.24 -23.84 22.64
C GLU A 108 28.77 -22.41 23.04
N ASN A 109 28.37 -22.18 24.30
CA ASN A 109 27.87 -20.91 24.85
C ASN A 109 26.63 -20.32 24.13
N ILE A 110 25.85 -21.16 23.45
CA ILE A 110 24.66 -20.77 22.68
C ILE A 110 23.48 -20.47 23.61
N ILE A 111 23.26 -21.32 24.60
CA ILE A 111 22.22 -21.14 25.63
C ILE A 111 22.78 -20.57 26.92
N LYS A 112 21.88 -19.96 27.71
CA LYS A 112 22.13 -19.56 29.11
C LYS A 112 20.92 -19.97 29.96
N GLY A 113 21.18 -20.28 31.24
CA GLY A 113 20.14 -20.46 32.25
C GLY A 113 19.39 -19.16 32.53
N ARG A 114 18.22 -19.27 33.16
CA ARG A 114 17.46 -18.09 33.65
C ARG A 114 18.06 -17.57 34.96
N GLU A 115 18.54 -18.48 35.79
CA GLU A 115 19.23 -18.21 37.05
C GLU A 115 20.49 -19.10 37.16
N PRO A 116 21.44 -18.80 38.07
CA PRO A 116 22.62 -19.64 38.28
C PRO A 116 22.24 -21.10 38.58
N GLY A 117 22.59 -22.01 37.66
CA GLY A 117 22.30 -23.43 37.79
C GLY A 117 20.86 -23.87 37.44
N VAL A 118 20.01 -22.99 36.91
CA VAL A 118 18.63 -23.28 36.51
C VAL A 118 18.42 -23.00 35.02
N PHE A 119 18.06 -24.04 34.24
CA PHE A 119 17.76 -23.89 32.82
C PHE A 119 16.29 -23.58 32.55
N ASP A 120 15.38 -24.07 33.38
CA ASP A 120 13.94 -24.15 33.18
C ASP A 120 13.56 -24.85 31.84
N PRO A 121 13.70 -26.18 31.73
CA PRO A 121 13.49 -26.91 30.49
C PRO A 121 12.02 -26.91 30.01
N GLU A 122 11.06 -26.96 30.93
CA GLU A 122 9.63 -27.04 30.61
C GLU A 122 8.95 -25.66 30.54
N GLY A 123 9.57 -24.62 31.10
CA GLY A 123 9.14 -23.24 30.94
C GLY A 123 9.07 -22.80 29.48
N LYS A 124 8.08 -21.96 29.18
CA LYS A 124 7.89 -21.42 27.82
C LYS A 124 9.02 -20.48 27.45
N VAL A 125 9.56 -20.67 26.25
CA VAL A 125 10.65 -19.85 25.73
C VAL A 125 10.08 -18.56 25.12
N THR A 126 10.63 -17.41 25.51
CA THR A 126 10.20 -16.13 24.95
C THR A 126 10.79 -15.91 23.56
N ARG A 127 10.20 -14.99 22.81
CA ARG A 127 10.73 -14.55 21.51
C ARG A 127 12.17 -14.04 21.65
N ALA A 128 12.47 -13.23 22.67
CA ALA A 128 13.84 -12.74 22.91
C ALA A 128 14.82 -13.86 23.28
N GLU A 129 14.41 -14.86 24.08
CA GLU A 129 15.24 -16.04 24.37
C GLU A 129 15.57 -16.82 23.08
N MET A 130 14.58 -17.06 22.21
CA MET A 130 14.81 -17.71 20.92
C MET A 130 15.77 -16.91 20.03
N ALA A 131 15.60 -15.59 19.95
CA ALA A 131 16.48 -14.72 19.17
C ALA A 131 17.93 -14.75 19.68
N ALA A 132 18.10 -14.67 21.00
CA ALA A 132 19.42 -14.72 21.63
C ALA A 132 20.13 -16.07 21.41
N MET A 133 19.39 -17.19 21.38
CA MET A 133 19.95 -18.50 21.02
C MET A 133 20.36 -18.55 19.54
N LEU A 134 19.51 -18.09 18.61
CA LEU A 134 19.80 -18.09 17.17
C LEU A 134 21.01 -17.20 16.81
N VAL A 135 21.09 -16.00 17.38
CA VAL A 135 22.21 -15.07 17.14
C VAL A 135 23.55 -15.66 17.56
N ARG A 136 23.59 -16.43 18.65
CA ARG A 136 24.81 -17.13 19.10
C ARG A 136 25.09 -18.37 18.26
N ALA A 137 24.07 -19.20 18.01
CA ALA A 137 24.17 -20.45 17.26
C ALA A 137 24.73 -20.28 15.83
N TYR A 138 24.38 -19.16 15.17
CA TYR A 138 24.84 -18.84 13.81
C TYR A 138 25.89 -17.71 13.78
N ASN A 139 26.44 -17.32 14.93
CA ASN A 139 27.42 -16.23 15.08
C ASN A 139 27.01 -14.93 14.34
N LEU A 140 25.73 -14.58 14.38
CA LEU A 140 25.16 -13.49 13.56
C LEU A 140 25.72 -12.11 13.93
N LYS A 141 26.22 -11.93 15.16
CA LYS A 141 26.93 -10.71 15.57
C LYS A 141 28.18 -10.43 14.72
N SER A 142 28.81 -11.46 14.14
CA SER A 142 29.92 -11.30 13.18
C SER A 142 29.48 -10.89 11.76
N LYS A 143 28.18 -10.97 11.46
CA LYS A 143 27.60 -10.69 10.13
C LYS A 143 27.06 -9.26 10.01
N VAL A 144 27.10 -8.48 11.09
CA VAL A 144 26.74 -7.04 11.14
C VAL A 144 27.95 -6.20 11.54
N THR A 145 28.00 -4.94 11.11
CA THR A 145 29.09 -4.00 11.44
C THR A 145 28.55 -2.71 12.04
N GLY A 146 29.13 -2.28 13.17
CA GLY A 146 28.74 -1.05 13.85
C GLY A 146 27.49 -1.20 14.73
N PRO A 147 26.97 -0.09 15.29
CA PRO A 147 25.79 -0.10 16.14
C PRO A 147 24.52 -0.41 15.34
N VAL A 148 23.80 -1.47 15.72
CA VAL A 148 22.57 -1.89 15.04
C VAL A 148 21.37 -1.10 15.59
N PRO A 149 20.61 -0.36 14.77
CA PRO A 149 19.56 0.54 15.24
C PRO A 149 18.33 -0.22 15.76
N THR A 150 17.73 0.28 16.84
CA THR A 150 16.45 -0.23 17.35
C THR A 150 15.29 0.32 16.52
N LYS A 151 14.49 -0.59 15.95
CA LYS A 151 13.33 -0.25 15.09
C LYS A 151 11.99 -0.37 15.82
N PHE A 152 11.94 -1.04 16.98
CA PHE A 152 10.71 -1.29 17.73
C PHE A 152 10.83 -0.75 19.15
N ALA A 153 9.87 0.08 19.57
CA ALA A 153 9.91 0.80 20.84
C ALA A 153 9.91 -0.12 22.08
N ASP A 154 9.30 -1.31 21.96
CA ASP A 154 9.26 -2.33 23.01
C ASP A 154 10.60 -3.06 23.24
N LEU A 155 11.63 -2.74 22.44
CA LEU A 155 13.01 -3.19 22.64
C LEU A 155 13.91 -2.18 23.35
N GLU A 156 13.51 -0.91 23.49
CA GLU A 156 14.44 0.16 23.89
C GLU A 156 15.14 -0.07 25.23
N ASN A 157 14.42 -0.67 26.20
CA ASN A 157 14.92 -1.03 27.52
C ASN A 157 14.94 -2.56 27.76
N HIS A 158 14.87 -3.37 26.69
CA HIS A 158 14.79 -4.82 26.79
C HIS A 158 16.17 -5.48 26.80
N TRP A 159 16.38 -6.52 27.61
CA TRP A 159 17.68 -7.20 27.72
C TRP A 159 18.16 -7.82 26.39
N GLY A 160 17.23 -8.28 25.55
CA GLY A 160 17.50 -8.90 24.25
C GLY A 160 17.55 -7.90 23.08
N LYS A 161 17.61 -6.59 23.37
CA LYS A 161 17.63 -5.51 22.36
C LYS A 161 18.69 -5.74 21.28
N GLU A 162 19.90 -6.14 21.67
CA GLU A 162 20.99 -6.36 20.72
C GLU A 162 20.71 -7.54 19.79
N GLU A 163 20.38 -8.72 20.34
CA GLU A 163 20.15 -9.90 19.51
C GLU A 163 18.90 -9.76 18.62
N VAL A 164 17.86 -9.09 19.09
CA VAL A 164 16.69 -8.79 18.25
C VAL A 164 17.04 -7.83 17.13
N ASN A 165 17.75 -6.73 17.42
CA ASN A 165 18.20 -5.79 16.40
C ASN A 165 19.04 -6.49 15.31
N ILE A 166 19.92 -7.42 15.68
CA ILE A 166 20.73 -8.21 14.73
C ILE A 166 19.83 -9.01 13.77
N LEU A 167 18.81 -9.72 14.28
CA LEU A 167 17.87 -10.45 13.40
C LEU A 167 17.08 -9.53 12.48
N VAL A 168 16.71 -8.34 12.97
CA VAL A 168 15.94 -7.35 12.21
C VAL A 168 16.79 -6.64 11.13
N GLU A 169 18.08 -6.44 11.38
CA GLU A 169 19.01 -5.84 10.42
C GLU A 169 19.42 -6.82 9.32
N LEU A 170 19.66 -8.08 9.68
CA LEU A 170 19.88 -9.17 8.73
C LEU A 170 18.61 -9.62 7.99
N LYS A 171 17.47 -8.93 8.20
CA LYS A 171 16.15 -9.20 7.59
C LYS A 171 15.60 -10.61 7.89
N LEU A 172 16.06 -11.22 8.98
CA LEU A 172 15.62 -12.54 9.48
C LEU A 172 14.34 -12.44 10.33
N SER A 173 14.00 -11.23 10.81
CA SER A 173 12.76 -10.94 11.52
C SER A 173 12.20 -9.58 11.10
N LEU A 174 10.88 -9.53 10.83
CA LEU A 174 10.16 -8.29 10.47
C LEU A 174 9.34 -7.70 11.63
N GLY A 175 9.39 -8.32 12.82
CA GLY A 175 8.53 -7.95 13.95
C GLY A 175 7.06 -8.35 13.77
N THR A 176 6.15 -7.60 14.39
CA THR A 176 4.70 -7.68 14.21
C THR A 176 4.14 -6.26 14.00
N GLU A 177 2.89 -6.14 13.58
CA GLU A 177 2.19 -4.84 13.45
C GLU A 177 2.23 -4.00 14.74
N ASN A 178 2.32 -4.65 15.90
CA ASN A 178 2.27 -4.03 17.23
C ASN A 178 3.58 -4.26 18.01
N GLY A 179 4.73 -3.99 17.38
CA GLY A 179 6.06 -4.14 17.98
C GLY A 179 6.72 -5.50 17.77
N TRP A 180 7.87 -5.75 18.39
CA TRP A 180 8.56 -7.04 18.24
C TRP A 180 8.11 -8.11 19.24
N LYS A 181 7.49 -7.68 20.34
CA LYS A 181 6.95 -8.47 21.46
C LYS A 181 7.99 -9.40 22.10
N PRO A 182 9.08 -8.87 22.67
CA PRO A 182 10.21 -9.69 23.11
C PRO A 182 9.91 -10.63 24.29
N ASN A 183 8.92 -10.29 25.13
CA ASN A 183 8.53 -11.07 26.30
C ASN A 183 7.47 -12.15 26.02
N ASP A 184 6.78 -12.09 24.88
CA ASP A 184 5.77 -13.08 24.53
C ASP A 184 6.42 -14.47 24.35
N SER A 185 5.70 -15.52 24.76
CA SER A 185 6.09 -16.90 24.44
C SER A 185 6.05 -17.10 22.93
N ILE A 186 7.08 -17.75 22.37
CA ILE A 186 7.13 -18.00 20.93
C ILE A 186 6.30 -19.22 20.52
N THR A 187 5.48 -19.06 19.49
CA THR A 187 4.72 -20.16 18.88
C THR A 187 5.61 -21.04 18.01
N ARG A 188 5.20 -22.28 17.77
CA ARG A 188 5.91 -23.24 16.91
C ARG A 188 6.13 -22.72 15.50
N GLU A 189 5.16 -22.03 14.91
CA GLU A 189 5.33 -21.43 13.58
C GLU A 189 6.32 -20.25 13.57
N GLN A 190 6.34 -19.42 14.61
CA GLN A 190 7.26 -18.29 14.71
C GLN A 190 8.70 -18.77 14.91
N ALA A 191 8.89 -19.79 15.75
CA ALA A 191 10.17 -20.44 15.92
C ALA A 191 10.63 -21.16 14.65
N ALA A 192 9.71 -21.78 13.90
CA ALA A 192 10.02 -22.37 12.59
C ALA A 192 10.49 -21.29 11.60
N GLN A 193 9.78 -20.16 11.49
CA GLN A 193 10.22 -19.06 10.61
C GLN A 193 11.61 -18.55 10.98
N LEU A 194 11.83 -18.13 12.24
CA LEU A 194 13.11 -17.54 12.65
C LEU A 194 14.27 -18.53 12.45
N THR A 195 14.06 -19.81 12.77
CA THR A 195 15.09 -20.84 12.59
C THR A 195 15.36 -21.10 11.10
N ALA A 196 14.31 -21.25 10.28
CA ALA A 196 14.46 -21.52 8.84
C ALA A 196 15.14 -20.36 8.10
N GLN A 197 14.74 -19.11 8.37
CA GLN A 197 15.34 -17.94 7.73
C GLN A 197 16.80 -17.77 8.14
N THR A 198 17.11 -17.92 9.44
CA THR A 198 18.49 -17.83 9.94
C THR A 198 19.40 -18.92 9.35
N ASP A 199 18.90 -20.15 9.29
CA ASP A 199 19.63 -21.30 8.73
C ASP A 199 19.90 -21.14 7.22
N LYS A 200 18.88 -20.73 6.45
CA LYS A 200 19.00 -20.43 5.00
C LYS A 200 19.99 -19.29 4.76
N PHE A 201 19.91 -18.22 5.56
CA PHE A 201 20.85 -17.10 5.50
C PHE A 201 22.29 -17.57 5.76
N SER A 202 22.52 -18.33 6.83
CA SER A 202 23.88 -18.76 7.20
C SER A 202 24.51 -19.71 6.18
N LYS A 203 23.72 -20.52 5.48
CA LYS A 203 24.23 -21.44 4.44
C LYS A 203 24.58 -20.73 3.13
N ASN A 204 24.04 -19.53 2.92
CA ASN A 204 24.25 -18.74 1.72
C ASN A 204 25.25 -17.56 1.91
N SER A 205 25.91 -17.44 3.08
CA SER A 205 26.67 -16.24 3.47
C SER A 205 28.14 -16.47 3.85
N ASP A 206 28.95 -16.89 2.88
CA ASP A 206 30.42 -16.96 2.96
C ASP A 206 31.14 -15.59 2.85
N ARG A 207 30.42 -14.47 2.99
CA ARG A 207 31.01 -13.12 3.07
C ARG A 207 30.40 -12.31 4.20
N PRO A 208 31.17 -11.43 4.87
CA PRO A 208 30.61 -10.34 5.66
C PRO A 208 29.75 -9.44 4.77
N VAL A 209 28.76 -8.76 5.35
CA VAL A 209 28.01 -7.73 4.64
C VAL A 209 28.90 -6.49 4.52
N GLU A 210 29.66 -6.37 3.42
CA GLU A 210 30.36 -5.14 3.09
C GLU A 210 29.33 -4.03 2.86
N THR A 211 29.42 -2.94 3.63
CA THR A 211 28.59 -1.76 3.38
C THR A 211 29.07 -1.08 2.10
N LYS A 212 28.23 -1.08 1.05
CA LYS A 212 28.58 -0.58 -0.28
C LYS A 212 28.82 0.93 -0.17
N LYS A 213 30.08 1.37 -0.26
CA LYS A 213 30.43 2.80 -0.22
C LYS A 213 30.46 3.41 -1.61
N MET A 214 30.02 4.65 -1.73
CA MET A 214 30.01 5.41 -2.99
C MET A 214 30.47 6.84 -2.72
N TYR A 215 31.34 7.39 -3.56
CA TYR A 215 31.62 8.82 -3.55
C TYR A 215 30.57 9.54 -4.42
N ILE A 216 29.82 10.46 -3.82
CA ILE A 216 28.97 11.39 -4.57
C ILE A 216 29.81 12.65 -4.80
N ASP A 217 30.10 12.93 -6.08
CA ASP A 217 30.99 13.99 -6.56
C ASP A 217 30.34 15.38 -6.66
N ARG A 218 29.02 15.43 -6.48
CA ARG A 218 28.18 16.64 -6.53
C ARG A 218 27.55 16.95 -5.18
N LYS A 219 27.02 18.17 -5.03
CA LYS A 219 26.08 18.46 -3.95
C LYS A 219 24.78 17.70 -4.18
N PHE A 220 24.23 17.06 -3.14
CA PHE A 220 23.04 16.22 -3.25
C PHE A 220 22.02 16.54 -2.15
N ILE A 221 20.77 16.12 -2.36
CA ILE A 221 19.63 16.33 -1.47
C ILE A 221 19.19 14.99 -0.89
N THR A 222 18.73 14.98 0.36
CA THR A 222 18.19 13.77 1.01
C THR A 222 16.70 13.88 1.29
N TYR A 223 16.02 12.74 1.25
CA TYR A 223 14.58 12.59 1.24
C TYR A 223 14.12 11.55 2.29
N HIS A 224 12.85 11.64 2.70
CA HIS A 224 12.27 10.72 3.69
C HIS A 224 11.98 9.32 3.11
N ALA A 225 11.63 9.24 1.83
CA ALA A 225 11.40 8.00 1.07
C ALA A 225 12.10 8.09 -0.32
N PRO A 226 12.17 7.01 -1.12
CA PRO A 226 12.73 7.05 -2.47
C PRO A 226 11.72 7.66 -3.46
N SER A 227 11.37 8.94 -3.24
CA SER A 227 10.44 9.71 -4.05
C SER A 227 10.64 11.21 -3.83
N LEU A 228 10.58 11.99 -4.91
CA LEU A 228 10.64 13.46 -4.88
C LEU A 228 9.40 14.09 -4.22
N SER A 229 8.31 13.35 -4.04
CA SER A 229 7.11 13.79 -3.30
C SER A 229 7.15 13.43 -1.81
N SER A 230 8.23 12.81 -1.31
CA SER A 230 8.35 12.44 0.10
C SER A 230 8.82 13.57 1.03
N GLY A 231 9.05 14.77 0.47
CA GLY A 231 9.62 15.91 1.16
C GLY A 231 11.14 15.86 1.32
N ILE A 232 11.76 17.03 1.31
CA ILE A 232 13.20 17.19 1.51
C ILE A 232 13.54 17.11 3.01
N SER A 233 14.40 16.15 3.38
CA SER A 233 14.81 15.95 4.77
C SER A 233 16.02 16.79 5.19
N ALA A 234 16.82 17.25 4.22
CA ALA A 234 17.91 18.20 4.42
C ALA A 234 18.24 18.89 3.08
N ASN A 235 18.33 20.21 3.09
CA ASN A 235 18.32 21.03 1.86
C ASN A 235 19.55 20.83 0.96
N GLN A 236 20.73 20.52 1.51
CA GLN A 236 21.90 20.18 0.70
C GLN A 236 23.03 19.55 1.52
N HIS A 237 23.66 18.51 0.96
CA HIS A 237 24.92 17.93 1.40
C HIS A 237 26.05 18.31 0.43
N ASN A 238 27.29 18.36 0.93
CA ASN A 238 28.48 18.51 0.09
C ASN A 238 28.94 17.15 -0.49
N PRO A 239 29.73 17.15 -1.60
CA PRO A 239 30.35 15.94 -2.15
C PRO A 239 31.11 15.16 -1.08
N GLN A 240 30.81 13.87 -0.93
CA GLN A 240 31.39 13.02 0.11
C GLN A 240 31.22 11.52 -0.20
N THR A 241 31.97 10.68 0.50
CA THR A 241 31.75 9.24 0.50
C THR A 241 30.58 8.90 1.42
N VAL A 242 29.54 8.28 0.88
CA VAL A 242 28.37 7.80 1.62
C VAL A 242 28.40 6.28 1.75
N GLU A 243 27.76 5.78 2.81
CA GLU A 243 27.50 4.36 3.01
C GLU A 243 26.10 4.01 2.49
N ILE A 244 25.99 3.12 1.51
CA ILE A 244 24.72 2.65 0.94
C ILE A 244 24.24 1.43 1.72
N LYS A 245 23.04 1.54 2.28
CA LYS A 245 22.32 0.49 3.03
C LYS A 245 21.24 -0.21 2.20
N GLU A 246 20.70 0.48 1.20
CA GLU A 246 19.67 -0.04 0.29
C GLU A 246 19.82 0.66 -1.06
N GLU A 247 19.57 -0.05 -2.15
CA GLU A 247 19.49 0.52 -3.50
C GLU A 247 18.22 -0.03 -4.15
N ARG A 248 17.38 0.86 -4.68
CA ARG A 248 16.08 0.50 -5.26
C ARG A 248 15.61 1.58 -6.23
N ASP A 249 15.17 1.17 -7.42
CA ASP A 249 14.49 2.04 -8.39
C ASP A 249 15.26 3.34 -8.75
N GLY A 250 16.59 3.29 -8.78
CA GLY A 250 17.45 4.45 -9.04
C GLY A 250 17.77 5.32 -7.81
N TRP A 251 17.30 4.92 -6.63
CA TRP A 251 17.57 5.58 -5.34
C TRP A 251 18.51 4.76 -4.47
N ILE A 252 19.33 5.44 -3.67
CA ILE A 252 20.12 4.85 -2.60
C ILE A 252 19.68 5.37 -1.24
N LYS A 253 19.53 4.45 -0.27
CA LYS A 253 19.42 4.80 1.15
C LYS A 253 20.83 4.88 1.71
N ILE A 254 21.15 6.04 2.27
CA ILE A 254 22.44 6.36 2.84
C ILE A 254 22.36 6.61 4.34
N ALA A 255 23.42 6.27 5.07
CA ALA A 255 23.58 6.70 6.45
C ALA A 255 23.88 8.21 6.52
N THR A 256 23.21 8.94 7.43
CA THR A 256 23.51 10.35 7.73
C THR A 256 23.52 10.56 9.25
N SER A 257 24.04 11.70 9.73
CA SER A 257 24.01 12.07 11.16
C SER A 257 22.59 12.11 11.74
N ASN A 258 21.58 12.33 10.89
CA ASN A 258 20.18 12.44 11.28
C ASN A 258 19.42 11.13 10.99
N GLY A 259 20.13 10.00 11.02
CA GLY A 259 19.64 8.67 10.64
C GLY A 259 19.55 8.48 9.12
N ASP A 260 19.14 7.29 8.70
CA ASP A 260 19.14 6.91 7.29
C ASP A 260 18.18 7.77 6.44
N LYS A 261 18.59 8.13 5.23
CA LYS A 261 17.81 8.92 4.26
C LYS A 261 18.00 8.43 2.84
N TRP A 262 17.08 8.78 1.95
CA TRP A 262 17.16 8.45 0.53
C TRP A 262 17.77 9.58 -0.28
N THR A 263 18.52 9.27 -1.34
CA THR A 263 18.98 10.23 -2.34
C THR A 263 19.02 9.56 -3.71
N PRO A 264 18.67 10.24 -4.82
CA PRO A 264 18.65 9.62 -6.14
C PRO A 264 20.07 9.50 -6.71
N LEU A 265 20.40 8.36 -7.32
CA LEU A 265 21.71 8.12 -7.95
C LEU A 265 21.99 9.13 -9.08
N VAL A 266 20.95 9.44 -9.85
CA VAL A 266 20.93 10.46 -10.91
C VAL A 266 19.85 11.47 -10.56
N GLU A 267 20.17 12.77 -10.54
CA GLU A 267 19.15 13.79 -10.27
C GLU A 267 18.15 13.85 -11.42
N LYS A 268 16.85 13.92 -11.12
CA LYS A 268 15.81 14.08 -12.14
C LYS A 268 15.99 15.45 -12.80
N THR A 269 15.98 15.48 -14.13
CA THR A 269 15.94 16.73 -14.90
C THR A 269 14.73 16.75 -15.81
N GLU A 270 14.14 17.92 -15.98
CA GLU A 270 13.12 18.18 -17.00
C GLU A 270 13.66 19.23 -17.98
N VAL A 271 13.22 19.17 -19.24
CA VAL A 271 13.47 20.24 -20.20
C VAL A 271 12.26 21.16 -20.21
N ILE A 272 12.50 22.46 -20.24
CA ILE A 272 11.48 23.48 -20.48
C ILE A 272 11.76 24.13 -21.83
N ASN A 273 10.96 23.79 -22.83
CA ASN A 273 11.15 24.26 -24.22
C ASN A 273 10.77 25.72 -24.49
N GLU A 274 10.07 26.41 -23.56
CA GLU A 274 9.63 27.80 -23.74
C GLU A 274 10.01 28.68 -22.53
N GLY A 275 9.67 29.98 -22.58
CA GLY A 275 9.86 30.86 -21.43
C GLY A 275 8.89 30.52 -20.29
N PHE A 276 9.38 30.45 -19.06
CA PHE A 276 8.61 30.00 -17.90
C PHE A 276 8.73 30.93 -16.69
N THR A 277 7.69 30.94 -15.85
CA THR A 277 7.60 31.75 -14.63
C THR A 277 7.66 30.85 -13.40
N THR A 278 8.42 31.31 -12.41
CA THR A 278 8.71 30.63 -11.15
C THR A 278 8.09 31.34 -9.96
N TYR A 279 7.79 30.59 -8.91
CA TYR A 279 6.99 31.02 -7.75
C TYR A 279 7.66 30.63 -6.43
N ALA A 280 7.34 31.34 -5.36
CA ALA A 280 7.90 31.10 -4.02
C ALA A 280 7.34 29.82 -3.38
N GLU A 281 6.07 29.50 -3.67
CA GLU A 281 5.34 28.31 -3.21
C GLU A 281 4.70 27.59 -4.40
N ALA A 282 4.21 26.36 -4.17
CA ALA A 282 3.49 25.53 -5.16
C ALA A 282 2.07 26.06 -5.45
N SER A 283 1.97 27.32 -5.89
CA SER A 283 0.69 27.99 -6.20
C SER A 283 0.89 29.14 -7.20
N SER A 284 -0.06 29.28 -8.13
CA SER A 284 -0.13 30.35 -9.12
C SER A 284 -0.41 31.73 -8.50
N SER A 285 -1.01 31.76 -7.30
CA SER A 285 -1.24 32.98 -6.51
C SER A 285 -0.05 33.37 -5.61
N SER A 286 1.02 32.55 -5.58
CA SER A 286 2.22 32.85 -4.80
C SER A 286 3.06 33.97 -5.43
N LYS A 287 3.98 34.52 -4.65
CA LYS A 287 4.94 35.53 -5.13
C LYS A 287 5.74 34.97 -6.30
N VAL A 288 5.70 35.65 -7.43
CA VAL A 288 6.59 35.39 -8.58
C VAL A 288 8.04 35.65 -8.18
N MET A 289 8.89 34.65 -8.42
CA MET A 289 10.34 34.67 -8.15
C MET A 289 11.17 35.09 -9.37
N GLY A 290 10.62 34.94 -10.58
CA GLY A 290 11.22 35.39 -11.83
C GLY A 290 10.66 34.68 -13.06
N THR A 291 10.92 35.26 -14.23
CA THR A 291 10.66 34.66 -15.54
C THR A 291 11.99 34.32 -16.19
N HIS A 292 12.08 33.13 -16.79
CA HIS A 292 13.32 32.55 -17.31
C HIS A 292 13.11 32.05 -18.74
N ASN A 293 14.20 32.03 -19.52
CA ASN A 293 14.18 31.42 -20.85
C ASN A 293 14.18 29.88 -20.78
N ALA A 294 13.77 29.25 -21.87
CA ALA A 294 13.84 27.81 -22.10
C ALA A 294 15.20 27.21 -21.68
N GLN A 295 15.20 26.19 -20.83
CA GLN A 295 16.40 25.52 -20.32
C GLN A 295 16.07 24.14 -19.74
N GLN A 296 17.10 23.31 -19.54
CA GLN A 296 17.01 22.11 -18.72
C GLN A 296 17.11 22.50 -17.23
N VAL A 297 16.22 21.95 -16.40
CA VAL A 297 16.14 22.24 -14.96
C VAL A 297 16.26 20.95 -14.14
N THR A 298 16.96 21.01 -13.00
CA THR A 298 16.99 19.90 -12.04
C THR A 298 15.76 19.95 -11.15
N VAL A 299 14.96 18.88 -11.16
CA VAL A 299 13.80 18.69 -10.28
C VAL A 299 14.26 18.15 -8.94
N ILE A 300 13.84 18.82 -7.87
CA ILE A 300 14.23 18.48 -6.49
C ILE A 300 13.05 18.09 -5.60
N GLU A 301 11.81 18.42 -5.97
CA GLU A 301 10.60 18.10 -5.20
C GLU A 301 9.39 18.09 -6.15
N GLU A 302 8.41 17.24 -5.91
CA GLU A 302 7.17 17.19 -6.70
C GLU A 302 5.93 17.24 -5.80
N ASN A 303 5.02 18.17 -6.09
CA ASN A 303 3.77 18.37 -5.34
C ASN A 303 2.60 18.55 -6.33
N GLY A 304 1.91 17.44 -6.65
CA GLY A 304 0.83 17.42 -7.65
C GLY A 304 1.30 17.95 -9.02
N SER A 305 0.58 18.94 -9.54
CA SER A 305 0.87 19.68 -10.78
C SER A 305 2.07 20.65 -10.67
N TRP A 306 2.78 20.70 -9.54
CA TRP A 306 3.93 21.56 -9.34
C TRP A 306 5.22 20.75 -9.15
N ILE A 307 6.31 21.28 -9.66
CA ILE A 307 7.67 20.83 -9.32
C ILE A 307 8.46 21.97 -8.70
N ARG A 308 9.37 21.62 -7.81
CA ARG A 308 10.39 22.54 -7.32
C ARG A 308 11.69 22.26 -8.04
N ILE A 309 12.33 23.31 -8.51
CA ILE A 309 13.53 23.26 -9.35
C ILE A 309 14.69 24.02 -8.71
N ARG A 310 15.91 23.58 -9.02
CA ARG A 310 17.15 24.23 -8.61
C ARG A 310 17.51 25.35 -9.59
N MET A 311 17.44 26.59 -9.13
CA MET A 311 17.90 27.79 -9.86
C MET A 311 19.12 28.41 -9.17
N GLY A 312 19.85 29.28 -9.88
CA GLY A 312 21.02 29.98 -9.31
C GLY A 312 20.70 30.84 -8.08
N ALA A 313 19.46 31.33 -7.97
CA ALA A 313 18.94 32.08 -6.82
C ALA A 313 18.30 31.20 -5.72
N GLY A 314 18.43 29.87 -5.80
CA GLY A 314 17.86 28.92 -4.84
C GLY A 314 16.74 28.05 -5.43
N PHE A 315 15.90 27.50 -4.56
CA PHE A 315 14.83 26.57 -4.94
C PHE A 315 13.53 27.32 -5.23
N GLN A 316 12.94 27.10 -6.40
CA GLN A 316 11.75 27.83 -6.88
C GLN A 316 10.72 26.83 -7.43
N TRP A 317 9.43 27.14 -7.32
CA TRP A 317 8.36 26.29 -7.85
C TRP A 317 7.99 26.70 -9.27
N VAL A 318 7.71 25.71 -10.13
CA VAL A 318 7.15 25.90 -11.48
C VAL A 318 6.03 24.89 -11.70
N ASN A 319 4.98 25.29 -12.40
CA ASN A 319 3.85 24.43 -12.72
C ASN A 319 4.24 23.48 -13.87
N LYS A 320 3.89 22.20 -13.78
CA LYS A 320 4.23 21.16 -14.76
C LYS A 320 3.73 21.47 -16.17
N ASN A 321 2.65 22.24 -16.32
CA ASN A 321 2.12 22.65 -17.64
C ASN A 321 3.00 23.69 -18.37
N GLN A 322 3.97 24.29 -17.67
CA GLN A 322 5.03 25.08 -18.29
C GLN A 322 6.20 24.20 -18.78
N LEU A 323 6.30 22.94 -18.35
CA LEU A 323 7.26 21.98 -18.91
C LEU A 323 6.77 21.56 -20.29
N ASN A 324 7.53 21.91 -21.33
CA ASN A 324 7.24 21.52 -22.72
C ASN A 324 5.77 21.73 -23.08
N PRO A 325 5.25 22.98 -22.99
CA PRO A 325 3.85 23.27 -23.24
C PRO A 325 3.50 22.67 -24.58
N VAL A 326 2.65 21.64 -24.56
CA VAL A 326 2.47 20.83 -25.74
C VAL A 326 1.83 21.75 -26.77
N LYS A 327 2.36 21.77 -28.00
CA LYS A 327 1.57 22.18 -29.18
C LYS A 327 0.53 21.10 -29.44
N GLN A 328 -0.37 20.93 -28.48
CA GLN A 328 -1.43 19.96 -28.47
C GLN A 328 -2.49 20.50 -29.42
N GLY A 329 -2.92 19.65 -30.36
CA GLY A 329 -4.35 19.59 -30.63
C GLY A 329 -5.02 19.44 -29.28
N ASN A 330 -5.94 20.38 -28.98
CA ASN A 330 -6.71 20.54 -27.76
C ASN A 330 -6.51 19.46 -26.68
N PHE A 331 -5.91 19.78 -25.53
CA PHE A 331 -5.58 18.83 -24.44
C PHE A 331 -6.78 17.99 -23.91
N LEU A 332 -8.00 18.44 -24.23
CA LEU A 332 -9.27 17.79 -23.96
C LEU A 332 -9.54 16.57 -24.85
N GLU A 333 -8.86 16.46 -25.99
CA GLU A 333 -9.06 15.40 -26.97
C GLU A 333 -8.63 14.04 -26.37
N GLY A 334 -9.57 13.10 -26.34
CA GLY A 334 -9.37 11.78 -25.74
C GLY A 334 -9.56 11.71 -24.21
N LYS A 335 -9.96 12.81 -23.55
CA LYS A 335 -10.35 12.79 -22.13
C LYS A 335 -11.80 12.38 -21.93
N ALA A 336 -12.09 11.63 -20.86
CA ALA A 336 -13.41 11.12 -20.52
C ALA A 336 -13.94 11.73 -19.20
N ILE A 337 -15.09 12.40 -19.24
CA ILE A 337 -15.84 12.82 -18.05
C ILE A 337 -16.95 11.81 -17.79
N ILE A 338 -16.98 11.22 -16.61
CA ILE A 338 -18.07 10.35 -16.17
C ILE A 338 -19.05 11.16 -15.34
N ILE A 339 -20.27 11.32 -15.84
CA ILE A 339 -21.39 11.94 -15.10
C ILE A 339 -22.26 10.82 -14.52
N ASP A 340 -22.60 10.93 -13.25
CA ASP A 340 -23.40 9.93 -12.54
C ASP A 340 -24.70 10.57 -12.02
N PRO A 341 -25.82 10.48 -12.75
CA PRO A 341 -27.11 10.95 -12.25
C PRO A 341 -27.57 10.01 -11.14
N GLY A 342 -27.64 10.51 -9.90
CA GLY A 342 -28.05 9.74 -8.73
C GLY A 342 -29.40 9.02 -8.92
N HIS A 343 -29.63 7.93 -8.19
CA HIS A 343 -30.93 7.23 -8.17
C HIS A 343 -31.40 6.73 -9.57
N GLY A 344 -32.69 6.57 -9.80
CA GLY A 344 -33.32 6.16 -11.08
C GLY A 344 -34.27 4.97 -10.95
N GLY A 345 -35.35 4.96 -11.73
CA GLY A 345 -36.30 3.86 -11.85
C GLY A 345 -36.98 3.47 -10.53
N VAL A 346 -36.67 2.28 -10.01
CA VAL A 346 -37.23 1.77 -8.73
C VAL A 346 -36.72 2.51 -7.48
N ASP A 347 -35.75 3.40 -7.65
CA ASP A 347 -35.17 4.24 -6.62
C ASP A 347 -35.40 5.70 -7.05
N PRO A 348 -36.44 6.39 -6.56
CA PRO A 348 -36.73 7.75 -6.98
C PRO A 348 -35.76 8.78 -6.38
N GLY A 349 -34.96 8.40 -5.39
CA GLY A 349 -34.26 9.31 -4.48
C GLY A 349 -35.21 9.96 -3.49
N HIS A 350 -34.90 11.17 -3.03
CA HIS A 350 -35.84 11.94 -2.22
C HIS A 350 -37.06 12.38 -3.05
N SER A 351 -38.24 12.50 -2.43
CA SER A 351 -39.43 13.06 -3.08
C SER A 351 -39.50 14.56 -2.84
N GLY A 352 -39.31 15.35 -3.90
CA GLY A 352 -39.35 16.80 -3.83
C GLY A 352 -40.75 17.41 -3.99
N VAL A 353 -40.84 18.72 -3.82
CA VAL A 353 -42.11 19.49 -3.82
C VAL A 353 -42.89 19.41 -5.13
N LYS A 354 -42.23 19.08 -6.25
CA LYS A 354 -42.82 18.98 -7.59
C LYS A 354 -42.32 17.80 -8.43
N MET A 355 -41.12 17.30 -8.15
CA MET A 355 -40.44 16.23 -8.89
C MET A 355 -39.57 15.45 -7.90
N ASP A 356 -39.43 14.14 -8.13
CA ASP A 356 -38.45 13.32 -7.41
C ASP A 356 -37.01 13.63 -7.84
N GLU A 357 -36.06 13.39 -6.95
CA GLU A 357 -34.63 13.66 -7.14
C GLU A 357 -34.10 13.04 -8.45
N SER A 358 -34.37 11.75 -8.66
CA SER A 358 -33.94 10.97 -9.82
C SER A 358 -34.26 11.62 -11.18
N ALA A 359 -35.38 12.34 -11.28
CA ALA A 359 -35.79 13.06 -12.49
C ALA A 359 -35.06 14.40 -12.64
N ILE A 360 -34.90 15.14 -11.54
CA ILE A 360 -34.16 16.42 -11.51
C ILE A 360 -32.70 16.20 -11.92
N VAL A 361 -32.04 15.20 -11.34
CA VAL A 361 -30.61 14.96 -11.56
C VAL A 361 -30.33 14.34 -12.93
N LEU A 362 -31.26 13.56 -13.49
CA LEU A 362 -31.16 13.03 -14.85
C LEU A 362 -31.20 14.16 -15.90
N ASP A 363 -32.21 15.03 -15.87
CA ASP A 363 -32.32 16.15 -16.82
C ASP A 363 -31.13 17.11 -16.69
N THR A 364 -30.68 17.37 -15.45
CA THR A 364 -29.47 18.18 -15.21
C THR A 364 -28.22 17.53 -15.82
N SER A 365 -28.04 16.21 -15.64
CA SER A 365 -26.89 15.46 -16.17
C SER A 365 -26.86 15.42 -17.70
N LEU A 366 -28.01 15.23 -18.35
CA LEU A 366 -28.15 15.27 -19.81
C LEU A 366 -27.82 16.66 -20.37
N ARG A 367 -28.16 17.74 -19.65
CA ARG A 367 -27.75 19.11 -19.99
C ARG A 367 -26.25 19.32 -19.84
N VAL A 368 -25.62 18.78 -18.79
CA VAL A 368 -24.15 18.81 -18.61
C VAL A 368 -23.45 18.13 -19.78
N GLN A 369 -23.87 16.91 -20.14
CA GLN A 369 -23.34 16.18 -21.30
C GLN A 369 -23.45 17.00 -22.58
N LYS A 370 -24.65 17.50 -22.89
CA LYS A 370 -24.89 18.30 -24.09
C LYS A 370 -24.02 19.55 -24.17
N LEU A 371 -23.78 20.24 -23.04
CA LEU A 371 -22.87 21.39 -23.00
C LEU A 371 -21.44 21.01 -23.37
N PHE A 372 -20.92 19.89 -22.84
CA PHE A 372 -19.59 19.39 -23.18
C PHE A 372 -19.49 18.94 -24.64
N GLU A 373 -20.40 18.10 -25.11
CA GLU A 373 -20.41 17.58 -26.49
C GLU A 373 -20.53 18.70 -27.55
N GLN A 374 -21.17 19.81 -27.21
CA GLN A 374 -21.32 20.97 -28.12
C GLN A 374 -20.13 21.93 -28.11
N LYS A 375 -19.38 22.01 -26.99
CA LYS A 375 -18.35 23.05 -26.79
C LYS A 375 -16.92 22.51 -26.67
N THR A 376 -16.72 21.21 -26.48
CA THR A 376 -15.42 20.61 -26.17
C THR A 376 -15.25 19.26 -26.90
N PRO A 377 -14.01 18.74 -27.02
CA PRO A 377 -13.77 17.37 -27.49
C PRO A 377 -13.69 16.37 -26.33
N PHE A 378 -14.18 16.72 -25.12
CA PHE A 378 -14.35 15.72 -24.06
C PHE A 378 -15.31 14.64 -24.54
N THR A 379 -14.97 13.39 -24.28
CA THR A 379 -15.96 12.30 -24.29
C THR A 379 -16.72 12.39 -22.97
N VAL A 380 -18.05 12.49 -23.00
CA VAL A 380 -18.87 12.51 -21.78
C VAL A 380 -19.78 11.29 -21.76
N LEU A 381 -19.73 10.54 -20.68
CA LEU A 381 -20.44 9.27 -20.52
C LEU A 381 -21.25 9.30 -19.25
N LEU A 382 -22.51 8.83 -19.32
CA LEU A 382 -23.39 8.75 -18.16
C LEU A 382 -23.51 7.30 -17.66
N THR A 383 -23.53 7.13 -16.34
CA THR A 383 -23.82 5.82 -15.71
C THR A 383 -25.26 5.33 -15.99
N ARG A 384 -26.17 6.26 -16.32
CA ARG A 384 -27.51 6.05 -16.88
C ARG A 384 -27.93 7.27 -17.71
N ASN A 385 -28.64 7.09 -18.82
CA ASN A 385 -29.13 8.20 -19.66
C ASN A 385 -30.66 8.24 -19.78
N ASP A 386 -31.35 7.38 -19.03
CA ASP A 386 -32.80 7.28 -18.92
C ASP A 386 -33.20 7.06 -17.44
N ASP A 387 -34.49 6.85 -17.18
CA ASP A 387 -35.02 6.57 -15.85
C ASP A 387 -34.88 5.08 -15.47
N THR A 388 -33.64 4.60 -15.51
CA THR A 388 -33.27 3.26 -15.03
C THR A 388 -32.34 3.35 -13.83
N ARG A 389 -32.30 2.29 -13.02
CA ARG A 389 -31.24 2.12 -12.02
C ARG A 389 -30.19 1.16 -12.55
N PRO A 390 -28.89 1.51 -12.56
CA PRO A 390 -27.84 0.52 -12.63
C PRO A 390 -28.03 -0.53 -11.52
N GLY A 391 -28.10 -1.81 -11.87
CA GLY A 391 -28.18 -2.91 -10.90
C GLY A 391 -29.52 -3.11 -10.16
N ASN A 392 -29.65 -4.29 -9.55
CA ASN A 392 -30.89 -4.81 -8.98
C ASN A 392 -31.06 -4.52 -7.48
N THR A 393 -30.00 -4.09 -6.79
CA THR A 393 -30.04 -3.67 -5.38
C THR A 393 -29.33 -2.32 -5.17
N PRO A 394 -29.58 -1.57 -4.07
CA PRO A 394 -28.87 -0.32 -3.79
C PRO A 394 -27.35 -0.48 -3.75
N GLY A 395 -26.84 -1.55 -3.11
CA GLY A 395 -25.41 -1.83 -3.06
C GLY A 395 -24.81 -2.20 -4.43
N GLU A 396 -25.54 -2.94 -5.25
CA GLU A 396 -25.13 -3.25 -6.63
C GLU A 396 -25.13 -1.99 -7.53
N SER A 397 -26.09 -1.09 -7.34
CA SER A 397 -26.17 0.20 -8.06
C SER A 397 -24.92 1.05 -7.83
N LEU A 398 -24.57 1.27 -6.56
CA LEU A 398 -23.38 2.03 -6.19
C LEU A 398 -22.09 1.38 -6.73
N LYS A 399 -22.01 0.05 -6.73
CA LYS A 399 -20.89 -0.69 -7.31
C LYS A 399 -20.81 -0.52 -8.82
N LYS A 400 -21.92 -0.71 -9.54
CA LYS A 400 -21.96 -0.61 -11.01
C LYS A 400 -21.64 0.79 -11.54
N ARG A 401 -21.99 1.85 -10.82
CA ARG A 401 -21.62 3.23 -11.17
C ARG A 401 -20.10 3.45 -11.12
N VAL A 402 -19.44 2.87 -10.12
CA VAL A 402 -17.98 2.87 -9.99
C VAL A 402 -17.32 1.97 -11.04
N GLU A 403 -17.83 0.76 -11.25
CA GLU A 403 -17.34 -0.15 -12.31
C GLU A 403 -17.42 0.50 -13.68
N PHE A 404 -18.55 1.13 -14.03
CA PHE A 404 -18.72 1.87 -15.28
C PHE A 404 -17.66 2.97 -15.46
N ALA A 405 -17.37 3.76 -14.41
CA ALA A 405 -16.37 4.81 -14.47
C ALA A 405 -14.95 4.27 -14.70
N GLN A 406 -14.62 3.15 -14.05
CA GLN A 406 -13.34 2.44 -14.17
C GLN A 406 -13.17 1.79 -15.55
N GLU A 407 -14.17 1.07 -16.04
CA GLU A 407 -14.18 0.39 -17.34
C GLU A 407 -14.02 1.40 -18.50
N ASN A 408 -14.68 2.55 -18.40
CA ASN A 408 -14.58 3.63 -19.39
C ASN A 408 -13.38 4.57 -19.18
N LYS A 409 -12.50 4.29 -18.20
CA LYS A 409 -11.26 5.04 -17.93
C LYS A 409 -11.46 6.55 -17.77
N GLY A 410 -12.47 6.95 -17.00
CA GLY A 410 -12.75 8.36 -16.74
C GLY A 410 -11.55 9.13 -16.17
N ASP A 411 -11.29 10.33 -16.69
CA ASP A 411 -10.35 11.30 -16.12
C ASP A 411 -10.92 11.92 -14.84
N ILE A 412 -12.23 12.14 -14.77
CA ILE A 412 -12.95 12.60 -13.57
C ILE A 412 -14.33 11.93 -13.47
N PHE A 413 -14.87 11.87 -12.25
CA PHE A 413 -16.21 11.38 -11.94
C PHE A 413 -17.01 12.43 -11.16
N VAL A 414 -18.21 12.76 -11.65
CA VAL A 414 -19.11 13.75 -11.03
C VAL A 414 -20.48 13.13 -10.85
N SER A 415 -20.80 12.76 -9.61
CA SER A 415 -22.15 12.34 -9.23
C SER A 415 -23.01 13.56 -8.93
N ILE A 416 -24.24 13.59 -9.44
CA ILE A 416 -25.18 14.70 -9.32
C ILE A 416 -26.40 14.20 -8.54
N HIS A 417 -26.66 14.85 -7.41
CA HIS A 417 -27.70 14.54 -6.45
C HIS A 417 -28.50 15.80 -6.07
N ALA A 418 -29.65 15.62 -5.43
CA ALA A 418 -30.42 16.72 -4.89
C ALA A 418 -31.11 16.33 -3.57
N ASN A 419 -30.44 16.71 -2.48
CA ASN A 419 -30.70 16.41 -1.09
C ASN A 419 -32.17 16.60 -0.63
N GLY A 420 -32.50 16.04 0.54
CA GLY A 420 -33.77 16.30 1.23
C GLY A 420 -33.75 15.81 2.66
N PHE A 421 -34.48 16.48 3.56
CA PHE A 421 -34.38 16.22 5.00
C PHE A 421 -35.67 16.49 5.81
N ASN A 422 -36.15 17.73 5.87
CA ASN A 422 -37.28 18.13 6.72
C ASN A 422 -37.97 19.44 6.27
N GLU A 423 -37.90 19.78 4.99
CA GLU A 423 -38.46 20.99 4.36
C GLU A 423 -37.85 22.35 4.82
N GLN A 424 -37.04 22.39 5.88
CA GLN A 424 -36.47 23.63 6.46
C GLN A 424 -35.00 23.85 6.14
N VAL A 425 -34.28 22.81 5.72
CA VAL A 425 -32.86 22.90 5.37
C VAL A 425 -32.75 23.27 3.90
N GLU A 426 -31.94 24.28 3.59
CA GLU A 426 -31.64 24.71 2.22
C GLU A 426 -30.11 24.78 2.02
N GLY A 427 -29.67 24.78 0.76
CA GLY A 427 -28.29 25.06 0.37
C GLY A 427 -27.61 23.99 -0.48
N THR A 428 -26.71 24.41 -1.38
CA THR A 428 -25.82 23.55 -2.17
C THR A 428 -24.62 23.06 -1.34
N GLU A 429 -24.24 21.79 -1.45
CA GLU A 429 -23.00 21.21 -0.90
C GLU A 429 -22.32 20.26 -1.89
N THR A 430 -21.01 20.10 -1.79
CA THR A 430 -20.25 19.16 -2.64
C THR A 430 -19.32 18.29 -1.79
N PHE A 431 -19.38 16.98 -2.00
CA PHE A 431 -18.64 15.98 -1.24
C PHE A 431 -17.51 15.35 -2.07
N TYR A 432 -16.41 15.01 -1.40
CA TYR A 432 -15.33 14.18 -1.93
C TYR A 432 -14.85 13.16 -0.89
N TYR A 433 -14.00 12.21 -1.26
CA TYR A 433 -13.40 11.28 -0.30
C TYR A 433 -11.94 11.63 0.04
N ARG A 434 -11.69 12.01 1.30
CA ARG A 434 -10.34 12.23 1.83
C ARG A 434 -9.78 11.00 2.52
N SER A 435 -8.69 10.43 2.00
CA SER A 435 -7.88 9.41 2.69
C SER A 435 -6.40 9.59 2.37
N ALA A 436 -5.53 9.31 3.34
CA ALA A 436 -4.07 9.28 3.12
C ALA A 436 -3.62 8.17 2.13
N THR A 437 -4.49 7.20 1.84
CA THR A 437 -4.26 6.14 0.85
C THR A 437 -4.97 6.37 -0.49
N ASN A 438 -5.79 7.40 -0.62
CA ASN A 438 -6.44 7.75 -1.89
C ASN A 438 -5.56 8.76 -2.65
N PRO A 439 -4.92 8.38 -3.78
CA PRO A 439 -4.04 9.29 -4.52
C PRO A 439 -4.80 10.50 -5.08
N ASN A 440 -6.11 10.39 -5.29
CA ASN A 440 -6.93 11.42 -5.92
C ASN A 440 -7.54 12.42 -4.93
N SER A 441 -7.29 12.29 -3.62
CA SER A 441 -8.00 13.12 -2.61
C SER A 441 -7.79 14.62 -2.78
N GLU A 442 -6.63 15.07 -3.26
CA GLU A 442 -6.37 16.50 -3.48
C GLU A 442 -7.04 17.02 -4.75
N GLU A 443 -6.96 16.27 -5.86
CA GLU A 443 -7.63 16.66 -7.10
C GLU A 443 -9.16 16.64 -6.96
N SER A 444 -9.72 15.66 -6.23
CA SER A 444 -11.15 15.63 -5.89
C SER A 444 -11.56 16.84 -5.04
N ARG A 445 -10.71 17.30 -4.11
CA ARG A 445 -10.95 18.52 -3.31
C ARG A 445 -11.00 19.75 -4.21
N VAL A 446 -10.03 19.92 -5.10
CA VAL A 446 -10.01 21.05 -6.05
C VAL A 446 -11.23 21.01 -6.96
N LEU A 447 -11.56 19.85 -7.55
CA LEU A 447 -12.76 19.69 -8.39
C LEU A 447 -14.04 20.07 -7.64
N ALA A 448 -14.19 19.61 -6.39
CA ALA A 448 -15.33 19.94 -5.55
C ALA A 448 -15.43 21.44 -5.27
N GLU A 449 -14.31 22.12 -4.97
CA GLU A 449 -14.29 23.57 -4.69
C GLU A 449 -14.65 24.42 -5.90
N LYS A 450 -14.23 24.03 -7.11
CA LYS A 450 -14.61 24.73 -8.34
C LYS A 450 -16.10 24.55 -8.68
N VAL A 451 -16.60 23.33 -8.58
CA VAL A 451 -18.01 23.00 -8.85
C VAL A 451 -18.94 23.64 -7.81
N GLN A 452 -18.63 23.52 -6.51
CA GLN A 452 -19.37 24.17 -5.42
C GLN A 452 -19.50 25.69 -5.65
N LYS A 453 -18.38 26.37 -5.91
CA LYS A 453 -18.35 27.82 -6.12
C LYS A 453 -19.25 28.26 -7.28
N ARG A 454 -19.25 27.51 -8.38
CA ARG A 454 -20.09 27.81 -9.56
C ARG A 454 -21.55 27.52 -9.29
N LEU A 455 -21.89 26.42 -8.63
CA LEU A 455 -23.26 26.06 -8.27
C LEU A 455 -23.88 27.10 -7.33
N VAL A 456 -23.21 27.44 -6.23
CA VAL A 456 -23.65 28.47 -5.27
C VAL A 456 -23.95 29.80 -5.98
N GLN A 457 -23.04 30.26 -6.86
CA GLN A 457 -23.23 31.50 -7.61
C GLN A 457 -24.40 31.41 -8.60
N ALA A 458 -24.49 30.33 -9.38
CA ALA A 458 -25.50 30.16 -10.42
C ALA A 458 -26.91 29.89 -9.86
N LEU A 459 -27.00 29.22 -8.71
CA LEU A 459 -28.25 28.87 -8.04
C LEU A 459 -28.65 29.87 -6.95
N GLN A 460 -27.79 30.85 -6.60
CA GLN A 460 -28.07 31.83 -5.54
C GLN A 460 -28.49 31.13 -4.22
N SER A 461 -27.89 29.96 -3.98
CA SER A 461 -28.23 29.06 -2.88
C SER A 461 -27.30 29.31 -1.69
N ASN A 462 -27.70 28.86 -0.50
CA ASN A 462 -26.87 28.96 0.70
C ASN A 462 -25.63 28.08 0.54
N ASP A 463 -24.44 28.65 0.68
CA ASP A 463 -23.18 27.90 0.57
C ASP A 463 -22.97 27.03 1.83
N ARG A 464 -23.17 25.73 1.69
CA ARG A 464 -22.92 24.74 2.76
C ARG A 464 -21.50 24.18 2.71
N GLY A 465 -20.70 24.60 1.74
CA GLY A 465 -19.28 24.29 1.58
C GLY A 465 -18.97 22.91 0.99
N VAL A 466 -17.67 22.68 0.79
CA VAL A 466 -17.11 21.39 0.40
C VAL A 466 -16.84 20.52 1.61
N LYS A 467 -17.23 19.25 1.56
CA LYS A 467 -17.19 18.30 2.68
C LYS A 467 -16.50 17.00 2.30
N THR A 468 -16.01 16.26 3.30
CA THR A 468 -15.51 14.89 3.10
C THR A 468 -16.54 13.89 3.60
N GLU A 469 -16.86 12.87 2.80
CA GLU A 469 -17.76 11.79 3.22
C GLU A 469 -17.36 10.41 2.68
N ASN A 470 -17.91 9.36 3.29
CA ASN A 470 -17.65 7.96 2.93
C ASN A 470 -18.59 7.39 1.85
N PHE A 471 -19.29 8.24 1.08
CA PHE A 471 -20.20 7.79 0.02
C PHE A 471 -19.48 6.88 -0.99
N TYR A 472 -20.14 5.77 -1.36
CA TYR A 472 -19.51 4.67 -2.08
C TYR A 472 -18.87 5.13 -3.41
N VAL A 473 -19.58 5.94 -4.19
CA VAL A 473 -19.19 6.35 -5.54
C VAL A 473 -17.99 7.30 -5.59
N VAL A 474 -17.74 8.09 -4.53
CA VAL A 474 -16.52 8.92 -4.40
C VAL A 474 -15.39 8.19 -3.67
N LYS A 475 -15.74 7.21 -2.82
CA LYS A 475 -14.76 6.44 -2.02
C LYS A 475 -14.01 5.38 -2.82
N TYR A 476 -14.70 4.68 -3.71
CA TYR A 476 -14.13 3.53 -4.45
C TYR A 476 -13.74 3.84 -5.89
N ASN A 477 -13.86 5.09 -6.34
CA ASN A 477 -13.43 5.48 -7.68
C ASN A 477 -11.90 5.62 -7.79
N THR A 478 -11.37 5.33 -8.97
CA THR A 478 -9.92 5.32 -9.25
C THR A 478 -9.41 6.62 -9.88
N MET A 479 -10.30 7.57 -10.17
CA MET A 479 -10.02 8.92 -10.64
C MET A 479 -10.55 9.97 -9.65
N PRO A 480 -10.22 11.27 -9.79
CA PRO A 480 -10.84 12.34 -9.01
C PRO A 480 -12.36 12.29 -9.08
N ALA A 481 -13.01 12.27 -7.92
CA ALA A 481 -14.42 11.93 -7.78
C ALA A 481 -15.14 12.83 -6.77
N ILE A 482 -16.25 13.41 -7.19
CA ILE A 482 -17.12 14.27 -6.37
C ILE A 482 -18.58 13.84 -6.45
N LEU A 483 -19.36 14.25 -5.45
CA LEU A 483 -20.82 14.19 -5.42
C LEU A 483 -21.36 15.57 -5.10
N ALA A 484 -22.11 16.18 -6.01
CA ALA A 484 -22.66 17.53 -5.87
C ALA A 484 -24.16 17.47 -5.55
N GLU A 485 -24.54 18.03 -4.40
CA GLU A 485 -25.92 18.26 -4.00
C GLU A 485 -26.37 19.63 -4.49
N LEU A 486 -27.30 19.68 -5.45
CA LEU A 486 -27.74 20.93 -6.06
C LEU A 486 -28.44 21.87 -5.06
N GLY A 487 -29.18 21.30 -4.12
CA GLY A 487 -30.01 21.97 -3.11
C GLY A 487 -30.99 20.96 -2.48
N PHE A 488 -31.87 21.42 -1.60
CA PHE A 488 -32.84 20.56 -0.91
C PHE A 488 -34.20 20.56 -1.64
N ILE A 489 -34.62 19.43 -2.20
CA ILE A 489 -35.80 19.39 -3.09
C ILE A 489 -37.14 19.30 -2.35
N ASP A 490 -37.11 18.95 -1.07
CA ASP A 490 -38.23 19.01 -0.12
C ASP A 490 -38.43 20.44 0.43
N ALA A 491 -37.38 21.25 0.49
CA ALA A 491 -37.47 22.65 0.86
C ALA A 491 -38.17 23.45 -0.26
N LYS A 492 -39.32 24.06 0.06
CA LYS A 492 -40.21 24.68 -0.94
C LYS A 492 -39.50 25.66 -1.88
N GLY A 493 -38.61 26.50 -1.35
CA GLY A 493 -37.91 27.52 -2.13
C GLY A 493 -36.94 26.97 -3.17
N GLU A 494 -36.27 25.85 -2.87
CA GLU A 494 -35.30 25.19 -3.76
C GLU A 494 -35.98 24.13 -4.64
N GLY A 495 -36.90 23.33 -4.09
CA GLY A 495 -37.68 22.34 -4.82
C GLY A 495 -38.57 22.90 -5.93
N GLU A 496 -39.26 24.04 -5.70
CA GLU A 496 -40.03 24.70 -6.75
C GLU A 496 -39.13 25.25 -7.88
N LYS A 497 -37.89 25.67 -7.56
CA LYS A 497 -36.91 26.12 -8.55
C LYS A 497 -36.35 24.96 -9.36
N LEU A 498 -35.77 23.95 -8.71
CA LEU A 498 -35.12 22.78 -9.35
C LEU A 498 -36.10 21.95 -10.22
N ALA A 499 -37.40 22.07 -9.98
CA ALA A 499 -38.44 21.52 -10.85
C ALA A 499 -38.61 22.24 -12.20
N THR A 500 -38.05 23.45 -12.37
CA THR A 500 -38.07 24.19 -13.64
C THR A 500 -36.85 23.87 -14.52
N GLU A 501 -37.05 23.91 -15.85
CA GLU A 501 -35.97 23.70 -16.81
C GLU A 501 -34.87 24.77 -16.75
N GLU A 502 -35.23 26.03 -16.48
CA GLU A 502 -34.26 27.14 -16.37
C GLU A 502 -33.23 26.87 -15.27
N TRP A 503 -33.70 26.39 -14.11
CA TRP A 503 -32.84 26.15 -12.96
C TRP A 503 -31.95 24.92 -13.11
N ARG A 504 -32.45 23.86 -13.76
CA ARG A 504 -31.61 22.70 -14.13
C ARG A 504 -30.60 23.05 -15.22
N GLN A 505 -30.96 23.95 -16.15
CA GLN A 505 -30.00 24.52 -17.11
C GLN A 505 -28.90 25.33 -16.41
N ARG A 506 -29.25 26.18 -15.43
CA ARG A 506 -28.28 26.93 -14.62
C ARG A 506 -27.37 26.02 -13.80
N ALA A 507 -27.90 24.96 -13.21
CA ALA A 507 -27.10 23.93 -12.52
C ALA A 507 -26.11 23.24 -13.46
N ALA A 508 -26.56 22.86 -14.67
CA ALA A 508 -25.72 22.22 -15.67
C ALA A 508 -24.59 23.14 -16.18
N GLU A 509 -24.90 24.42 -16.44
CA GLU A 509 -23.91 25.42 -16.83
C GLU A 509 -22.89 25.70 -15.73
N ALA A 510 -23.32 25.66 -14.46
CA ALA A 510 -22.45 25.79 -13.31
C ALA A 510 -21.47 24.62 -13.17
N ILE A 511 -21.96 23.38 -13.30
CA ILE A 511 -21.12 22.17 -13.28
C ILE A 511 -20.13 22.20 -14.45
N TYR A 512 -20.59 22.55 -15.65
CA TYR A 512 -19.75 22.73 -16.83
C TYR A 512 -18.61 23.72 -16.59
N GLN A 513 -18.91 24.95 -16.15
CA GLN A 513 -17.89 25.95 -15.85
C GLN A 513 -16.99 25.57 -14.66
N GLY A 514 -17.52 24.83 -13.68
CA GLY A 514 -16.76 24.36 -12.51
C GLY A 514 -15.72 23.30 -12.87
N ILE A 515 -16.06 22.39 -13.79
CA ILE A 515 -15.13 21.43 -14.36
C ILE A 515 -14.08 22.14 -15.23
N LEU A 516 -14.47 23.14 -16.05
CA LEU A 516 -13.48 23.95 -16.79
C LEU A 516 -12.53 24.69 -15.84
N ASP A 517 -13.04 25.31 -14.77
CA ASP A 517 -12.24 25.96 -13.73
C ASP A 517 -11.28 24.98 -13.00
N TYR A 518 -11.66 23.70 -12.88
CA TYR A 518 -10.78 22.65 -12.36
C TYR A 518 -9.63 22.38 -13.34
N TYR A 519 -9.92 22.17 -14.62
CA TYR A 519 -8.86 21.95 -15.62
C TYR A 519 -7.96 23.17 -15.82
N GLU A 520 -8.47 24.39 -15.65
CA GLU A 520 -7.69 25.63 -15.63
C GLU A 520 -6.75 25.72 -14.42
N GLU A 521 -7.21 25.34 -13.21
CA GLU A 521 -6.38 25.25 -12.01
C GLU A 521 -5.31 24.15 -12.13
N MET A 522 -5.67 23.03 -12.77
CA MET A 522 -4.73 21.99 -13.18
C MET A 522 -3.82 22.44 -14.35
N GLY A 523 -3.87 23.72 -14.75
CA GLY A 523 -2.92 24.42 -15.62
C GLY A 523 -3.15 24.26 -17.11
N ASN A 524 -4.34 23.82 -17.53
CA ASN A 524 -4.69 23.60 -18.93
C ASN A 524 -5.47 24.78 -19.51
N ASN A 525 -5.25 25.13 -20.79
CA ASN A 525 -5.95 26.24 -21.43
C ASN A 525 -7.37 25.84 -21.89
N VAL A 526 -8.38 26.21 -21.11
CA VAL A 526 -9.81 26.00 -21.42
C VAL A 526 -10.54 27.26 -21.92
N SER A 527 -9.83 28.37 -22.13
CA SER A 527 -10.43 29.68 -22.37
C SER A 527 -11.37 29.75 -23.58
N SER A 528 -11.08 28.96 -24.62
CA SER A 528 -11.88 28.86 -25.85
C SER A 528 -13.20 28.08 -25.69
N PHE A 529 -13.47 27.48 -24.54
CA PHE A 529 -14.66 26.63 -24.32
C PHE A 529 -15.69 27.25 -23.36
N ARG A 530 -15.44 28.45 -22.84
CA ARG A 530 -16.32 29.07 -21.83
C ARG A 530 -17.65 29.53 -22.43
#